data_AF-A0A7S1AWS6-F1
#
_entry.id   AF-A0A7S1AWS6-F1
#
_cell.length_a   1.000
_cell.length_b   1.000
_cell.length_c   1.000
_cell.angle_alpha   90.00
_cell.angle_beta   90.00
_cell.angle_gamma   90.00
#
_symmetry.space_group_name_H-M   'P 1'
#
loop_
_entity.id
_entity.type
_entity.pdbx_description
1 polymer ?
#
loop_
_entity_poly.entity_id
_entity_poly.type
_entity_poly.pdbx_seq_one_letter_code
_entity_poly.pdbx_strand_id
1 'polypeptide(L)'
;KLWCTSLQLMKQAHPSRSRDGVDSTRSERTSATPPEQIEGHQLQTALSPSDGFYVPGFSEPTVSCAGLPTAAPWTIDLRRLAHALRGEIAEVGSQLTAMSTFMELFRNQVLDRVEKLEQTTVPELSRKLDDVEETVQKQVSDLNSHLEVKVKELQVNLLAELDAHRSNVDTANKEICDRLDRRETEMEQLIIHITADLESVARGDVVSTADLRCKKLSRSSHSKKQVFYEESLKEIVRVENTYKVRGNVWDAILFLGIDIIPMGLMGKILMVGSILTNVILQLAICYFVCMLAYTRDGQLDESLINDALLWRADVSSEMAERVCDHDFSLSVNSLQSQTHELYSNYFNEFSYILCCFMLIVWTLTIVREVNMVSHLLKAILMSRQERRTVMEIHMYRIYLVSVGIVKRRLIVVTCCIQFIICGLLLFAGATWLSATETPEELLLNSVALAYVLEVDEVLYQIMCPPKIRAIIAQMQPLEYAPLDERCSQHARLVFRICQPVAILVIMFVSFFWRVNTRMGDMQRLLDALCA
;
A
#
# COMPACT_ATOMS: atom_id res chain seq x y z
N LYS A 1 4.12 47.83 5.79
CA LYS A 1 3.48 48.78 4.84
C LYS A 1 3.11 48.14 3.50
N LEU A 2 4.02 47.92 2.54
CA LEU A 2 3.70 47.37 1.20
C LEU A 2 2.79 46.13 1.22
N TRP A 3 3.04 45.19 2.14
CA TRP A 3 2.22 43.97 2.25
C TRP A 3 0.78 44.22 2.76
N CYS A 4 0.60 45.09 3.77
CA CYS A 4 -0.74 45.48 4.25
C CYS A 4 -1.49 46.35 3.24
N THR A 5 -0.77 47.24 2.54
CA THR A 5 -1.34 48.07 1.48
C THR A 5 -1.73 47.23 0.26
N SER A 6 -0.95 46.20 -0.09
CA SER A 6 -1.31 45.21 -1.12
C SER A 6 -2.53 44.37 -0.73
N LEU A 7 -2.70 44.02 0.56
CA LEU A 7 -3.88 43.29 1.03
C LEU A 7 -5.16 44.15 0.98
N GLN A 8 -5.06 45.44 1.31
CA GLN A 8 -6.18 46.39 1.17
C GLN A 8 -6.54 46.67 -0.30
N LEU A 9 -5.54 46.73 -1.19
CA LEU A 9 -5.75 46.88 -2.64
C LEU A 9 -6.38 45.63 -3.27
N MET A 10 -6.01 44.43 -2.83
CA MET A 10 -6.67 43.19 -3.27
C MET A 10 -8.13 43.10 -2.77
N LYS A 11 -8.44 43.68 -1.60
CA LYS A 11 -9.81 43.74 -1.06
C LYS A 11 -10.72 44.69 -1.88
N GLN A 12 -10.15 45.65 -2.62
CA GLN A 12 -10.89 46.56 -3.51
C GLN A 12 -11.04 46.04 -4.95
N ALA A 13 -10.34 44.98 -5.34
CA ALA A 13 -10.36 44.45 -6.71
C ALA A 13 -11.47 43.41 -7.00
N HIS A 14 -12.35 43.11 -6.04
CA HIS A 14 -13.53 42.27 -6.28
C HIS A 14 -14.79 43.13 -6.34
N PRO A 15 -15.27 43.53 -7.53
CA PRO A 15 -16.55 44.20 -7.65
C PRO A 15 -17.66 43.21 -7.33
N SER A 16 -18.41 43.52 -6.27
CA SER A 16 -19.73 42.98 -5.99
C SER A 16 -20.63 43.11 -7.21
N ARG A 17 -20.78 42.02 -7.96
CA ARG A 17 -21.70 41.93 -9.10
C ARG A 17 -23.11 41.75 -8.55
N SER A 18 -23.86 42.85 -8.48
CA SER A 18 -25.31 42.84 -8.29
C SER A 18 -25.95 42.05 -9.43
N ARG A 19 -26.80 41.06 -9.09
CA ARG A 19 -27.52 40.26 -10.06
C ARG A 19 -29.02 40.45 -9.82
N ASP A 20 -29.55 41.50 -10.44
CA ASP A 20 -30.96 41.57 -10.81
C ASP A 20 -31.19 40.63 -12.02
N GLY A 21 -32.31 39.92 -11.98
CA GLY A 21 -32.66 38.88 -12.94
C GLY A 21 -33.13 39.41 -14.30
N VAL A 22 -32.95 38.58 -15.32
CA VAL A 22 -33.72 38.60 -16.58
C VAL A 22 -33.79 37.18 -17.14
N ASP A 23 -35.01 36.71 -17.35
CA ASP A 23 -35.38 35.58 -18.20
C ASP A 23 -34.90 35.81 -19.65
N SER A 24 -34.23 34.83 -20.25
CA SER A 24 -34.28 34.66 -21.70
C SER A 24 -33.83 33.26 -22.15
N THR A 25 -34.78 32.56 -22.73
CA THR A 25 -34.65 31.39 -23.61
C THR A 25 -33.86 31.68 -24.89
N ARG A 26 -32.76 30.94 -25.15
CA ARG A 26 -32.22 30.59 -26.49
C ARG A 26 -31.01 29.65 -26.31
N SER A 27 -31.09 28.36 -26.62
CA SER A 27 -30.87 27.71 -27.93
C SER A 27 -29.59 28.14 -28.66
N GLU A 28 -28.52 27.38 -28.46
CA GLU A 28 -27.35 27.13 -29.35
C GLU A 28 -26.53 26.01 -28.66
N ARG A 29 -26.59 24.72 -29.03
CA ARG A 29 -26.02 24.04 -30.23
C ARG A 29 -24.61 24.50 -30.59
N THR A 30 -23.61 23.81 -30.03
CA THR A 30 -22.28 23.51 -30.62
C THR A 30 -21.64 22.45 -29.71
N SER A 31 -21.70 21.17 -30.07
CA SER A 31 -20.63 20.44 -30.77
C SER A 31 -19.34 20.34 -29.95
N ALA A 32 -19.25 19.28 -29.14
CA ALA A 32 -17.98 18.72 -28.70
C ALA A 32 -18.09 17.19 -28.78
N THR A 33 -17.27 16.66 -29.68
CA THR A 33 -16.96 15.27 -30.00
C THR A 33 -16.43 14.49 -28.78
N PRO A 34 -16.76 13.20 -28.63
CA PRO A 34 -16.09 12.29 -27.70
C PRO A 34 -14.82 11.68 -28.35
N PRO A 35 -13.76 11.39 -27.58
CA PRO A 35 -12.67 10.57 -28.10
C PRO A 35 -13.01 9.07 -27.97
N GLU A 36 -12.63 8.37 -29.03
CA GLU A 36 -12.12 6.99 -29.07
C GLU A 36 -13.07 5.85 -28.67
N GLN A 37 -13.74 5.36 -29.72
CA GLN A 37 -13.92 3.93 -29.95
C GLN A 37 -12.55 3.23 -29.97
N ILE A 38 -12.34 2.27 -29.08
CA ILE A 38 -11.39 1.17 -29.28
C ILE A 38 -12.19 -0.13 -29.27
N GLU A 39 -12.36 -0.64 -30.49
CA GLU A 39 -12.48 -2.04 -30.92
C GLU A 39 -12.96 -3.07 -29.90
N GLY A 40 -14.24 -3.44 -30.04
CA GLY A 40 -14.72 -4.75 -29.64
C GLY A 40 -14.21 -5.80 -30.63
N HIS A 41 -13.20 -6.57 -30.23
CA HIS A 41 -12.88 -7.81 -30.91
C HIS A 41 -13.89 -8.90 -30.51
N GLN A 42 -14.73 -9.25 -31.48
CA GLN A 42 -15.51 -10.48 -31.50
C GLN A 42 -14.55 -11.69 -31.50
N LEU A 43 -14.54 -12.45 -30.41
CA LEU A 43 -14.06 -13.84 -30.42
C LEU A 43 -15.20 -14.72 -30.94
N GLN A 44 -15.31 -14.80 -32.27
CA GLN A 44 -15.99 -15.92 -32.92
C GLN A 44 -15.01 -17.09 -33.02
N THR A 45 -15.29 -18.13 -32.26
CA THR A 45 -14.66 -19.44 -32.35
C THR A 45 -15.03 -20.08 -33.71
N ALA A 46 -14.21 -19.87 -34.73
CA ALA A 46 -14.31 -20.59 -35.99
C ALA A 46 -13.73 -22.01 -35.79
N LEU A 47 -14.62 -22.97 -35.51
CA LEU A 47 -14.38 -24.39 -35.74
C LEU A 47 -14.24 -24.61 -37.25
N SER A 48 -13.01 -24.67 -37.73
CA SER A 48 -12.70 -25.18 -39.07
C SER A 48 -12.83 -26.71 -39.05
N PRO A 49 -13.53 -27.33 -40.03
CA PRO A 49 -13.51 -28.77 -40.21
C PRO A 49 -12.09 -29.19 -40.58
N SER A 50 -11.53 -30.17 -39.87
CA SER A 50 -10.31 -30.85 -40.26
C SER A 50 -10.57 -31.65 -41.53
N ASP A 51 -10.21 -31.08 -42.67
CA ASP A 51 -10.15 -31.78 -43.95
C ASP A 51 -9.12 -32.91 -43.90
N GLY A 52 -9.60 -34.09 -44.25
CA GLY A 52 -8.91 -35.20 -44.90
C GLY A 52 -7.43 -35.45 -44.55
N PHE A 53 -7.19 -36.47 -43.72
CA PHE A 53 -5.96 -37.24 -43.78
C PHE A 53 -5.80 -37.85 -45.19
N TYR A 54 -4.94 -37.24 -46.00
CA TYR A 54 -4.47 -37.77 -47.28
C TYR A 54 -3.44 -38.86 -46.99
N VAL A 55 -3.80 -40.13 -47.20
CA VAL A 55 -2.86 -41.25 -47.18
C VAL A 55 -2.13 -41.27 -48.52
N PRO A 56 -0.79 -41.15 -48.58
CA PRO A 56 -0.05 -41.25 -49.84
C PRO A 56 -0.14 -42.67 -50.40
N GLY A 57 -0.44 -42.77 -51.68
CA GLY A 57 -0.47 -44.02 -52.42
C GLY A 57 0.87 -44.76 -52.34
N PHE A 58 0.83 -45.98 -51.82
CA PHE A 58 1.89 -46.96 -52.02
C PHE A 58 1.75 -47.54 -53.42
N SER A 59 2.72 -47.22 -54.26
CA SER A 59 2.95 -47.85 -55.55
C SER A 59 3.37 -49.32 -55.36
N GLU A 60 2.67 -50.19 -56.08
CA GLU A 60 3.02 -51.61 -56.24
C GLU A 60 4.43 -51.77 -56.86
N PRO A 61 5.29 -52.66 -56.32
CA PRO A 61 6.29 -53.32 -57.11
C PRO A 61 5.77 -54.69 -57.54
N THR A 62 5.54 -54.83 -58.84
CA THR A 62 5.39 -56.10 -59.52
C THR A 62 6.71 -56.87 -59.44
N VAL A 63 6.76 -57.89 -58.58
CA VAL A 63 7.84 -58.89 -58.59
C VAL A 63 7.22 -60.27 -58.72
N SER A 64 7.29 -60.81 -59.94
CA SER A 64 7.13 -62.23 -60.24
C SER A 64 8.27 -63.02 -59.63
N CYS A 65 7.98 -63.93 -58.69
CA CYS A 65 8.83 -65.08 -58.39
C CYS A 65 7.97 -66.33 -58.22
N ALA A 66 8.14 -67.25 -59.18
CA ALA A 66 7.66 -68.62 -59.11
C ALA A 66 8.58 -69.45 -58.19
N GLY A 67 7.99 -70.37 -57.41
CA GLY A 67 8.72 -71.45 -56.73
C GLY A 67 8.15 -71.83 -55.35
N LEU A 68 7.54 -73.02 -55.28
CA LEU A 68 7.13 -73.86 -54.12
C LEU A 68 8.06 -73.84 -52.88
N PRO A 69 7.73 -74.44 -51.68
CA PRO A 69 6.65 -75.40 -51.37
C PRO A 69 5.90 -75.24 -50.01
N THR A 70 4.82 -76.04 -49.87
CA THR A 70 4.24 -76.62 -48.64
C THR A 70 3.64 -75.72 -47.55
N ALA A 71 2.32 -75.84 -47.43
CA ALA A 71 1.43 -75.30 -46.41
C ALA A 71 1.86 -75.67 -44.98
N ALA A 72 1.89 -74.66 -44.11
CA ALA A 72 2.03 -74.82 -42.68
C ALA A 72 0.66 -74.65 -41.96
N PRO A 73 0.44 -75.31 -40.80
CA PRO A 73 -0.91 -75.63 -40.30
C PRO A 73 -1.66 -74.49 -39.57
N TRP A 74 -1.16 -73.26 -39.59
CA TRP A 74 -1.69 -72.12 -38.81
C TRP A 74 -2.70 -71.24 -39.59
N THR A 75 -2.96 -71.54 -40.86
CA THR A 75 -3.87 -70.75 -41.72
C THR A 75 -5.36 -70.99 -41.47
N ILE A 76 -5.73 -72.07 -40.77
CA ILE A 76 -7.13 -72.38 -40.43
C ILE A 76 -7.58 -71.57 -39.20
N ASP A 77 -6.70 -71.37 -38.21
CA ASP A 77 -7.03 -70.61 -36.99
C ASP A 77 -7.13 -69.10 -37.26
N LEU A 78 -6.32 -68.55 -38.17
CA LEU A 78 -6.43 -67.15 -38.61
C LEU A 78 -7.74 -66.86 -39.35
N ARG A 79 -8.27 -67.81 -40.14
CA ARG A 79 -9.59 -67.64 -40.77
C ARG A 79 -10.73 -67.71 -39.76
N ARG A 80 -10.63 -68.58 -38.75
CA ARG A 80 -11.63 -68.65 -37.68
C ARG A 80 -11.62 -67.39 -36.80
N LEU A 81 -10.44 -66.86 -36.49
CA LEU A 81 -10.30 -65.59 -35.77
C LEU A 81 -10.84 -64.41 -36.59
N ALA A 82 -10.56 -64.35 -37.90
CA ALA A 82 -11.07 -63.30 -38.78
C ALA A 82 -12.60 -63.34 -38.92
N HIS A 83 -13.21 -64.54 -38.96
CA HIS A 83 -14.67 -64.67 -38.98
C HIS A 83 -15.32 -64.34 -37.63
N ALA A 84 -14.68 -64.69 -36.50
CA ALA A 84 -15.15 -64.28 -35.18
C ALA A 84 -15.09 -62.75 -34.98
N LEU A 85 -13.97 -62.12 -35.38
CA LEU A 85 -13.80 -60.66 -35.35
C LEU A 85 -14.82 -59.94 -36.25
N ARG A 86 -15.18 -60.51 -37.40
CA ARG A 86 -16.19 -59.92 -38.29
C ARG A 86 -17.60 -59.93 -37.68
N GLY A 87 -17.91 -60.96 -36.89
CA GLY A 87 -19.15 -61.05 -36.13
C GLY A 87 -19.22 -59.99 -35.04
N GLU A 88 -18.16 -59.85 -34.23
CA GLU A 88 -18.10 -58.83 -33.18
C GLU A 88 -18.11 -57.41 -33.74
N ILE A 89 -17.43 -57.15 -34.86
CA ILE A 89 -17.46 -55.82 -35.53
C ILE A 89 -18.87 -55.51 -36.04
N ALA A 90 -19.62 -56.49 -36.55
CA ALA A 90 -20.99 -56.28 -37.01
C ALA A 90 -21.95 -56.03 -35.84
N GLU A 91 -21.76 -56.72 -34.71
CA GLU A 91 -22.54 -56.52 -33.49
C GLU A 91 -22.27 -55.14 -32.89
N VAL A 92 -21.01 -54.74 -32.78
CA VAL A 92 -20.61 -53.39 -32.36
C VAL A 92 -21.17 -52.34 -33.31
N GLY A 93 -21.16 -52.59 -34.62
CA GLY A 93 -21.77 -51.69 -35.62
C GLY A 93 -23.28 -51.51 -35.41
N SER A 94 -24.00 -52.58 -35.06
CA SER A 94 -25.44 -52.50 -34.76
C SER A 94 -25.75 -51.78 -33.45
N GLN A 95 -24.89 -51.92 -32.44
CA GLN A 95 -24.99 -51.15 -31.20
C GLN A 95 -24.69 -49.67 -31.43
N LEU A 96 -23.73 -49.36 -32.31
CA LEU A 96 -23.37 -47.97 -32.65
C LEU A 96 -24.51 -47.27 -33.40
N THR A 97 -25.22 -47.96 -34.31
CA THR A 97 -26.39 -47.38 -35.00
C THR A 97 -27.57 -47.20 -34.07
N ALA A 98 -27.85 -48.15 -33.17
CA ALA A 98 -28.87 -47.99 -32.12
C ALA A 98 -28.54 -46.79 -31.21
N MET A 99 -27.29 -46.67 -30.77
CA MET A 99 -26.82 -45.53 -29.98
C MET A 99 -26.98 -44.20 -30.74
N SER A 100 -26.67 -44.18 -32.04
CA SER A 100 -26.84 -43.00 -32.89
C SER A 100 -28.32 -42.56 -32.97
N THR A 101 -29.24 -43.51 -33.17
CA THR A 101 -30.69 -43.19 -33.19
C THR A 101 -31.21 -42.71 -31.84
N PHE A 102 -30.68 -43.25 -30.73
CA PHE A 102 -31.01 -42.77 -29.39
C PHE A 102 -30.49 -41.35 -29.16
N MET A 103 -29.28 -41.05 -29.61
CA MET A 103 -28.70 -39.70 -29.55
C MET A 103 -29.49 -38.69 -30.37
N GLU A 104 -30.02 -39.07 -31.55
CA GLU A 104 -30.91 -38.19 -32.32
C GLU A 104 -32.25 -37.94 -31.62
N LEU A 105 -32.85 -38.96 -31.01
CA LEU A 105 -34.11 -38.81 -30.29
C LEU A 105 -33.92 -37.94 -29.03
N PHE A 106 -32.82 -38.15 -28.31
CA PHE A 106 -32.42 -37.33 -27.17
C PHE A 106 -32.15 -35.88 -27.59
N ARG A 107 -31.42 -35.66 -28.70
CA ARG A 107 -31.19 -34.33 -29.28
C ARG A 107 -32.51 -33.61 -29.55
N ASN A 108 -33.48 -34.29 -30.18
CA ASN A 108 -34.78 -33.70 -30.50
C ASN A 108 -35.61 -33.39 -29.24
N GLN A 109 -35.56 -34.26 -28.22
CA GLN A 109 -36.24 -34.01 -26.95
C GLN A 109 -35.62 -32.84 -26.16
N VAL A 110 -34.30 -32.68 -26.24
CA VAL A 110 -33.61 -31.54 -25.64
C VAL A 110 -33.97 -30.25 -26.39
N LEU A 111 -33.99 -30.27 -27.73
CA LEU A 111 -34.39 -29.12 -28.55
C LEU A 111 -35.81 -28.64 -28.23
N ASP A 112 -36.79 -29.56 -28.13
CA ASP A 112 -38.17 -29.22 -27.78
C ASP A 112 -38.27 -28.58 -26.37
N ARG A 113 -37.50 -29.10 -25.40
CA ARG A 113 -37.45 -28.51 -24.04
C ARG A 113 -36.79 -27.14 -24.03
N VAL A 114 -35.73 -26.94 -24.82
CA VAL A 114 -35.05 -25.65 -24.96
C VAL A 114 -35.99 -24.64 -25.60
N GLU A 115 -36.69 -25.01 -26.68
CA GLU A 115 -37.66 -24.14 -27.34
C GLU A 115 -38.82 -23.78 -26.40
N LYS A 116 -39.31 -24.72 -25.60
CA LYS A 116 -40.36 -24.45 -24.61
C LYS A 116 -39.89 -23.55 -23.47
N LEU A 117 -38.65 -23.71 -23.00
CA LEU A 117 -38.03 -22.81 -22.02
C LEU A 117 -37.85 -21.41 -22.62
N GLU A 118 -37.43 -21.31 -23.88
CA GLU A 118 -37.27 -20.06 -24.60
C GLU A 118 -38.61 -19.34 -24.78
N GLN A 119 -39.68 -20.04 -25.17
CA GLN A 119 -40.99 -19.42 -25.40
C GLN A 119 -41.72 -19.01 -24.11
N THR A 120 -41.47 -19.67 -22.98
CA THR A 120 -42.24 -19.43 -21.75
C THR A 120 -41.46 -18.68 -20.68
N THR A 121 -40.21 -19.07 -20.44
CA THR A 121 -39.43 -18.59 -19.30
C THR A 121 -38.73 -17.29 -19.64
N VAL A 122 -38.25 -17.12 -20.88
CA VAL A 122 -37.58 -15.88 -21.31
C VAL A 122 -38.51 -14.67 -21.28
N PRO A 123 -39.76 -14.71 -21.77
CA PRO A 123 -40.66 -13.56 -21.68
C PRO A 123 -41.09 -13.23 -20.25
N GLU A 124 -41.24 -14.25 -19.39
CA GLU A 124 -41.57 -14.03 -17.97
C GLU A 124 -40.39 -13.37 -17.23
N LEU A 125 -39.15 -13.83 -17.46
CA LEU A 125 -37.96 -13.19 -16.92
C LEU A 125 -37.80 -11.77 -17.47
N SER A 126 -38.06 -11.55 -18.76
CA SER A 126 -37.99 -10.22 -19.38
C SER A 126 -38.94 -9.25 -18.68
N ARG A 127 -40.20 -9.64 -18.44
CA ARG A 127 -41.16 -8.78 -17.71
C ARG A 127 -40.74 -8.50 -16.27
N LYS A 128 -40.23 -9.51 -15.56
CA LYS A 128 -39.70 -9.33 -14.21
C LYS A 128 -38.49 -8.41 -14.18
N LEU A 129 -37.65 -8.46 -15.22
CA LEU A 129 -36.50 -7.58 -15.37
C LEU A 129 -36.97 -6.14 -15.60
N ASP A 130 -37.97 -5.92 -16.45
CA ASP A 130 -38.57 -4.60 -16.70
C ASP A 130 -39.20 -4.02 -15.41
N ASP A 131 -39.95 -4.82 -14.64
CA ASP A 131 -40.55 -4.40 -13.36
C ASP A 131 -39.49 -4.02 -12.31
N VAL A 132 -38.38 -4.78 -12.27
CA VAL A 132 -37.24 -4.50 -11.38
C VAL A 132 -36.51 -3.24 -11.85
N GLU A 133 -36.31 -3.07 -13.15
CA GLU A 133 -35.70 -1.87 -13.73
C GLU A 133 -36.52 -0.62 -13.37
N GLU A 134 -37.85 -0.65 -13.52
CA GLU A 134 -38.73 0.47 -13.15
C GLU A 134 -38.67 0.77 -11.64
N THR A 135 -38.64 -0.27 -10.80
CA THR A 135 -38.53 -0.12 -9.34
C THR A 135 -37.19 0.51 -8.95
N VAL A 136 -36.09 0.06 -9.57
CA VAL A 136 -34.75 0.60 -9.35
C VAL A 136 -34.68 2.04 -9.85
N GLN A 137 -35.19 2.34 -11.03
CA GLN A 137 -35.25 3.69 -11.61
C GLN A 137 -35.96 4.67 -10.65
N LYS A 138 -37.08 4.22 -10.07
CA LYS A 138 -37.83 5.00 -9.08
C LYS A 138 -37.05 5.22 -7.78
N GLN A 139 -36.44 4.17 -7.24
CA GLN A 139 -35.60 4.28 -6.03
C GLN A 139 -34.39 5.19 -6.25
N VAL A 140 -33.76 5.12 -7.43
CA VAL A 140 -32.65 5.99 -7.81
C VAL A 140 -33.12 7.44 -7.91
N SER A 141 -34.28 7.70 -8.53
CA SER A 141 -34.86 9.04 -8.60
C SER A 141 -35.15 9.62 -7.21
N ASP A 142 -35.79 8.84 -6.34
CA ASP A 142 -36.13 9.26 -4.98
C ASP A 142 -34.85 9.54 -4.15
N LEU A 143 -33.86 8.65 -4.23
CA LEU A 143 -32.58 8.81 -3.55
C LEU A 143 -31.81 10.03 -4.06
N ASN A 144 -31.81 10.26 -5.38
CA ASN A 144 -31.15 11.42 -5.97
C ASN A 144 -31.79 12.73 -5.52
N SER A 145 -33.12 12.79 -5.44
CA SER A 145 -33.83 13.98 -4.93
C SER A 145 -33.50 14.26 -3.45
N HIS A 146 -33.42 13.21 -2.62
CA HIS A 146 -33.04 13.34 -1.21
C HIS A 146 -31.58 13.76 -1.04
N LEU A 147 -30.69 13.23 -1.89
CA LEU A 147 -29.28 13.60 -1.91
C LEU A 147 -29.10 15.07 -2.29
N GLU A 148 -29.82 15.56 -3.32
CA GLU A 148 -29.78 16.98 -3.71
C GLU A 148 -30.19 17.92 -2.58
N VAL A 149 -31.22 17.57 -1.81
CA VAL A 149 -31.66 18.36 -0.64
C VAL A 149 -30.57 18.36 0.44
N LYS A 150 -29.97 17.20 0.74
CA LYS A 150 -28.90 17.09 1.75
C LYS A 150 -27.62 17.81 1.32
N VAL A 151 -27.26 17.77 0.04
CA VAL A 151 -26.13 18.52 -0.51
C VAL A 151 -26.35 20.02 -0.35
N LYS A 152 -27.55 20.53 -0.67
CA LYS A 152 -27.89 21.95 -0.47
C LYS A 152 -27.84 22.35 1.01
N GLU A 153 -28.35 21.52 1.91
CA GLU A 153 -28.30 21.74 3.36
C GLU A 153 -26.86 21.80 3.88
N LEU A 154 -26.02 20.83 3.49
CA LEU A 154 -24.61 20.79 3.84
C LEU A 154 -23.84 21.98 3.25
N GLN A 155 -24.13 22.37 2.01
CA GLN A 155 -23.49 23.51 1.37
C GLN A 155 -23.77 24.82 2.10
N VAL A 156 -25.02 25.04 2.56
CA VAL A 156 -25.38 26.22 3.36
C VAL A 156 -24.67 26.22 4.71
N ASN A 157 -24.65 25.07 5.40
CA ASN A 157 -23.99 24.96 6.71
C ASN A 157 -22.47 25.17 6.61
N LEU A 158 -21.83 24.56 5.61
CA LEU A 158 -20.40 24.71 5.38
C LEU A 158 -20.03 26.15 5.00
N LEU A 159 -20.86 26.82 4.20
CA LEU A 159 -20.62 28.21 3.81
C LEU A 159 -20.76 29.16 5.02
N ALA A 160 -21.74 28.90 5.91
CA ALA A 160 -21.87 29.64 7.17
C ALA A 160 -20.67 29.44 8.10
N GLU A 161 -20.15 28.21 8.20
CA GLU A 161 -18.96 27.90 9.00
C GLU A 161 -17.68 28.54 8.40
N LEU A 162 -17.57 28.54 7.06
CA LEU A 162 -16.48 29.20 6.33
C LEU A 162 -16.50 30.71 6.57
N ASP A 163 -17.67 31.35 6.53
CA ASP A 163 -17.82 32.78 6.80
C ASP A 163 -17.50 33.13 8.26
N ALA A 164 -17.89 32.27 9.22
CA ALA A 164 -17.51 32.42 10.62
C ALA A 164 -15.98 32.32 10.81
N HIS A 165 -15.33 31.34 10.18
CA HIS A 165 -13.88 31.23 10.21
C HIS A 165 -13.17 32.41 9.52
N ARG A 166 -13.71 32.89 8.40
CA ARG A 166 -13.20 34.07 7.70
C ARG A 166 -13.27 35.31 8.58
N SER A 167 -14.37 35.50 9.32
CA SER A 167 -14.51 36.60 10.29
C SER A 167 -13.49 36.53 11.43
N ASN A 168 -13.22 35.33 11.95
CA ASN A 168 -12.19 35.11 12.97
C ASN A 168 -10.78 35.43 12.43
N VAL A 169 -10.49 35.02 11.20
CA VAL A 169 -9.20 35.35 10.53
C VAL A 169 -9.06 36.84 10.28
N ASP A 170 -10.11 37.53 9.85
CA ASP A 170 -10.09 38.99 9.66
C ASP A 170 -9.88 39.72 10.99
N THR A 171 -10.47 39.22 12.09
CA THR A 171 -10.27 39.75 13.44
C THR A 171 -8.83 39.55 13.92
N ALA A 172 -8.27 38.36 13.73
CA ALA A 172 -6.87 38.07 14.08
C ALA A 172 -5.89 38.89 13.23
N ASN A 173 -6.15 39.04 11.93
CA ASN A 173 -5.34 39.87 11.04
C ASN A 173 -5.38 41.34 11.46
N LYS A 174 -6.55 41.85 11.88
CA LYS A 174 -6.67 43.20 12.42
C LYS A 174 -5.84 43.36 13.70
N GLU A 175 -5.92 42.39 14.62
CA GLU A 175 -5.10 42.42 15.83
C GLU A 175 -3.59 42.40 15.52
N ILE A 176 -3.16 41.59 14.55
CA ILE A 176 -1.76 41.54 14.11
C ILE A 176 -1.33 42.88 13.50
N CYS A 177 -2.15 43.48 12.63
CA CYS A 177 -1.88 44.80 12.06
C CYS A 177 -1.78 45.89 13.14
N ASP A 178 -2.72 45.93 14.08
CA ASP A 178 -2.70 46.88 15.20
C ASP A 178 -1.43 46.71 16.06
N ARG A 179 -0.99 45.46 16.26
CA ARG A 179 0.27 45.17 16.96
C ARG A 179 1.49 45.59 16.15
N LEU A 180 1.48 45.44 14.83
CA LEU A 180 2.56 45.88 13.94
C LEU A 180 2.68 47.41 13.92
N ASP A 181 1.56 48.14 13.78
CA ASP A 181 1.54 49.60 13.80
C ASP A 181 2.01 50.15 15.16
N ARG A 182 1.62 49.51 16.27
CA ARG A 182 2.15 49.83 17.59
C ARG A 182 3.68 49.62 17.66
N ARG A 183 4.21 48.57 17.03
CA ARG A 183 5.66 48.34 16.98
C ARG A 183 6.40 49.31 16.05
N GLU A 184 5.78 49.70 14.94
CA GLU A 184 6.33 50.69 13.99
C GLU A 184 6.46 52.05 14.68
N THR A 185 5.41 52.50 15.37
CA THR A 185 5.44 53.75 16.15
C THR A 185 6.45 53.71 17.30
N GLU A 186 6.56 52.58 18.02
CA GLU A 186 7.62 52.39 19.03
C GLU A 186 9.03 52.49 18.40
N MET A 187 9.22 51.99 17.18
CA MET A 187 10.50 52.03 16.47
C MET A 187 10.83 53.44 15.96
N GLU A 188 9.84 54.18 15.41
CA GLU A 188 10.01 55.57 14.99
C GLU A 188 10.40 56.47 16.16
N GLN A 189 9.76 56.29 17.33
CA GLN A 189 10.15 56.99 18.56
C GLN A 189 11.59 56.68 18.97
N LEU A 190 12.02 55.42 18.83
CA LEU A 190 13.40 55.02 19.11
C LEU A 190 14.39 55.71 18.16
N ILE A 191 14.07 55.81 16.88
CA ILE A 191 14.91 56.49 15.88
C ILE A 191 15.06 57.99 16.20
N ILE A 192 13.97 58.65 16.62
CA ILE A 192 14.02 60.07 17.04
C ILE A 192 14.97 60.22 18.24
N HIS A 193 14.88 59.34 19.23
CA HIS A 193 15.77 59.37 20.39
C HIS A 193 17.23 59.10 20.02
N ILE A 194 17.51 58.16 19.11
CA ILE A 194 18.87 57.88 18.63
C ILE A 194 19.44 59.10 17.91
N THR A 195 18.65 59.75 17.05
CA THR A 195 19.07 60.94 16.31
C THR A 195 19.41 62.09 17.25
N ALA A 196 18.58 62.33 18.27
CA ALA A 196 18.84 63.37 19.28
C ALA A 196 20.10 63.08 20.11
N ASP A 197 20.30 61.82 20.52
CA ASP A 197 21.50 61.38 21.24
C ASP A 197 22.77 61.56 20.36
N LEU A 198 22.71 61.23 19.07
CA LEU A 198 23.81 61.46 18.11
C LEU A 198 24.15 62.95 17.95
N GLU A 199 23.14 63.81 17.91
CA GLU A 199 23.32 65.26 17.82
C GLU A 199 23.99 65.83 19.09
N SER A 200 23.65 65.30 20.27
CA SER A 200 24.33 65.65 21.53
C SER A 200 25.78 65.15 21.56
N VAL A 201 26.06 63.96 21.02
CA VAL A 201 27.44 63.45 20.88
C VAL A 201 28.25 64.34 19.94
N ALA A 202 27.69 64.73 18.80
CA ALA A 202 28.36 65.57 17.81
C ALA A 202 28.71 66.98 18.35
N ARG A 203 27.93 67.49 19.31
CA ARG A 203 28.18 68.77 20.01
C ARG A 203 29.24 68.69 21.11
N GLY A 204 29.65 67.48 21.50
CA GLY A 204 30.57 67.27 22.64
C GLY A 204 29.89 67.36 24.01
N ASP A 205 28.55 67.41 24.06
CA ASP A 205 27.77 67.51 25.30
C ASP A 205 27.71 66.17 26.07
N VAL A 206 28.14 65.08 25.44
CA VAL A 206 28.10 63.72 26.01
C VAL A 206 29.48 63.36 26.52
N VAL A 207 29.64 63.38 27.84
CA VAL A 207 30.90 63.01 28.53
C VAL A 207 30.95 61.51 28.81
N SER A 208 29.78 60.87 28.96
CA SER A 208 29.68 59.44 29.27
C SER A 208 28.55 58.75 28.50
N THR A 209 28.73 57.46 28.21
CA THR A 209 27.65 56.60 27.65
C THR A 209 26.44 56.44 28.60
N ALA A 210 26.53 56.93 29.83
CA ALA A 210 25.41 57.03 30.77
C ALA A 210 24.43 58.17 30.42
N ASP A 211 24.88 59.17 29.65
CA ASP A 211 24.08 60.35 29.31
C ASP A 211 23.16 60.11 28.09
N LEU A 212 23.37 59.01 27.37
CA LEU A 212 22.57 58.61 26.21
C LEU A 212 21.20 58.05 26.64
N ARG A 213 20.11 58.69 26.19
CA ARG A 213 18.73 58.31 26.53
C ARG A 213 18.33 56.95 25.94
N CYS A 214 18.95 56.53 24.84
CA CYS A 214 18.69 55.26 24.16
C CYS A 214 18.98 54.01 25.02
N LYS A 215 19.86 54.12 26.02
CA LYS A 215 20.23 53.00 26.90
C LYS A 215 19.07 52.52 27.77
N LYS A 216 18.13 53.39 28.14
CA LYS A 216 16.92 53.03 28.90
C LYS A 216 15.89 52.27 28.06
N LEU A 217 15.75 52.60 26.77
CA LEU A 217 14.82 51.95 25.85
C LEU A 217 15.33 50.59 25.34
N SER A 218 16.63 50.47 25.06
CA SER A 218 17.24 49.22 24.61
C SER A 218 17.12 48.09 25.65
N ARG A 219 17.25 48.40 26.94
CA ARG A 219 17.09 47.41 28.04
C ARG A 219 15.68 46.81 28.14
N SER A 220 14.64 47.53 27.73
CA SER A 220 13.24 47.07 27.81
C SER A 220 12.81 46.26 26.57
N SER A 221 13.31 46.63 25.38
CA SER A 221 12.93 45.98 24.11
C SER A 221 13.68 44.66 23.86
N HIS A 222 14.97 44.58 24.22
CA HIS A 222 15.74 43.33 24.06
C HIS A 222 15.22 42.19 24.94
N SER A 223 14.78 42.49 26.16
CA SER A 223 14.19 41.49 27.06
C SER A 223 12.90 40.89 26.48
N LYS A 224 12.01 41.72 25.90
CA LYS A 224 10.72 41.21 25.36
C LYS A 224 10.86 40.43 24.06
N LYS A 225 11.77 40.81 23.16
CA LYS A 225 12.02 40.04 21.92
C LYS A 225 12.64 38.68 22.22
N GLN A 226 13.58 38.63 23.18
CA GLN A 226 14.22 37.36 23.55
C GLN A 226 13.23 36.37 24.16
N VAL A 227 12.31 36.83 25.00
CA VAL A 227 11.26 35.99 25.61
C VAL A 227 10.32 35.39 24.56
N PHE A 228 9.92 36.14 23.54
CA PHE A 228 8.98 35.64 22.52
C PHE A 228 9.58 34.55 21.61
N TYR A 229 10.83 34.71 21.18
CA TYR A 229 11.52 33.67 20.40
C TYR A 229 11.75 32.43 21.24
N GLU A 230 12.07 32.59 22.52
CA GLU A 230 12.26 31.47 23.44
C GLU A 230 10.97 30.69 23.67
N GLU A 231 9.82 31.36 23.79
CA GLU A 231 8.51 30.69 23.89
C GLU A 231 8.13 29.95 22.60
N SER A 232 8.34 30.57 21.43
CA SER A 232 8.04 29.92 20.14
C SER A 232 8.95 28.71 19.88
N LEU A 233 10.23 28.81 20.22
CA LEU A 233 11.18 27.69 20.18
C LEU A 233 10.81 26.60 21.17
N LYS A 234 10.40 26.96 22.39
CA LYS A 234 9.90 26.00 23.38
C LYS A 234 8.68 25.24 22.86
N GLU A 235 7.77 25.91 22.15
CA GLU A 235 6.60 25.25 21.57
C GLU A 235 6.98 24.32 20.41
N ILE A 236 7.87 24.74 19.50
CA ILE A 236 8.36 23.86 18.42
C ILE A 236 9.09 22.63 18.98
N VAL A 237 9.94 22.84 20.00
CA VAL A 237 10.64 21.74 20.70
C VAL A 237 9.66 20.87 21.46
N ARG A 238 8.56 21.42 21.98
CA ARG A 238 7.50 20.66 22.65
C ARG A 238 6.83 19.70 21.68
N VAL A 239 6.50 20.15 20.46
CA VAL A 239 5.87 19.30 19.43
C VAL A 239 6.73 18.07 19.12
N GLU A 240 8.06 18.23 19.03
CA GLU A 240 8.99 17.12 18.77
C GLU A 240 9.04 16.09 19.93
N ASN A 241 8.75 16.53 21.16
CA ASN A 241 8.76 15.69 22.36
C ASN A 241 7.36 15.19 22.74
N THR A 242 6.49 15.02 21.76
CA THR A 242 5.17 14.43 21.98
C THR A 242 4.98 13.15 21.17
N TYR A 243 4.26 12.20 21.75
CA TYR A 243 3.80 11.01 21.03
C TYR A 243 2.29 11.05 20.85
N LYS A 244 1.83 11.14 19.61
CA LYS A 244 0.40 11.05 19.30
C LYS A 244 -0.04 9.60 19.33
N VAL A 245 -0.92 9.25 20.27
CA VAL A 245 -1.53 7.93 20.36
C VAL A 245 -2.30 7.64 19.07
N ARG A 246 -1.96 6.54 18.42
CA ARG A 246 -2.54 6.05 17.17
C ARG A 246 -3.81 5.23 17.45
N GLY A 247 -4.64 5.11 16.41
CA GLY A 247 -5.75 4.18 16.40
C GLY A 247 -5.31 2.78 15.99
N ASN A 248 -4.46 2.12 16.78
CA ASN A 248 -4.05 0.73 16.56
C ASN A 248 -4.25 -0.11 17.83
N VAL A 249 -4.20 -1.44 17.71
CA VAL A 249 -4.47 -2.36 18.84
C VAL A 249 -3.42 -2.20 19.94
N TRP A 250 -2.19 -1.88 19.55
CA TRP A 250 -1.05 -1.75 20.46
C TRP A 250 -1.18 -0.56 21.41
N ASP A 251 -1.60 0.59 20.89
CA ASP A 251 -1.83 1.80 21.67
C ASP A 251 -3.08 1.67 22.55
N ALA A 252 -4.06 0.89 22.11
CA ALA A 252 -5.26 0.60 22.86
C ALA A 252 -4.94 -0.12 24.21
N ILE A 253 -3.78 -0.77 24.34
CA ILE A 253 -3.28 -1.38 25.58
C ILE A 253 -3.18 -0.35 26.71
N LEU A 254 -2.92 0.93 26.40
CA LEU A 254 -2.87 2.01 27.39
C LEU A 254 -4.15 2.09 28.23
N PHE A 255 -5.30 1.74 27.63
CA PHE A 255 -6.61 1.83 28.25
C PHE A 255 -7.03 0.54 28.96
N LEU A 256 -6.26 -0.54 28.85
CA LEU A 256 -6.61 -1.81 29.48
C LEU A 256 -6.63 -1.66 31.02
N GLY A 257 -7.74 -2.08 31.64
CA GLY A 257 -7.89 -2.04 33.10
C GLY A 257 -7.93 -0.62 33.69
N ILE A 258 -8.46 0.36 32.96
CA ILE A 258 -8.81 1.67 33.55
C ILE A 258 -10.23 1.59 34.09
N ASP A 259 -10.40 1.71 35.40
CA ASP A 259 -11.71 1.62 36.06
C ASP A 259 -12.60 2.84 35.81
N ILE A 260 -12.03 3.98 35.41
CA ILE A 260 -12.77 5.22 35.14
C ILE A 260 -13.67 5.11 33.90
N ILE A 261 -13.33 4.23 32.96
CA ILE A 261 -14.10 4.01 31.74
C ILE A 261 -15.02 2.81 31.98
N PRO A 262 -16.35 2.99 32.09
CA PRO A 262 -17.29 1.89 32.26
C PRO A 262 -17.41 1.09 30.95
N MET A 263 -16.45 0.19 30.71
CA MET A 263 -16.40 -0.69 29.54
C MET A 263 -17.29 -1.94 29.68
N GLY A 264 -17.86 -2.18 30.87
CA GLY A 264 -18.52 -3.44 31.19
C GLY A 264 -17.55 -4.63 31.14
N LEU A 265 -18.04 -5.83 31.44
CA LEU A 265 -17.24 -7.06 31.30
C LEU A 265 -16.91 -7.35 29.83
N MET A 266 -17.89 -7.15 28.93
CA MET A 266 -17.75 -7.42 27.50
C MET A 266 -16.68 -6.55 26.84
N GLY A 267 -16.62 -5.25 27.15
CA GLY A 267 -15.59 -4.37 26.61
C GLY A 267 -14.18 -4.76 27.08
N LYS A 268 -14.03 -5.23 28.32
CA LYS A 268 -12.75 -5.76 28.83
C LYS A 268 -12.34 -7.03 28.07
N ILE A 269 -13.28 -7.96 27.85
CA ILE A 269 -13.03 -9.19 27.08
C ILE A 269 -12.65 -8.86 25.63
N LEU A 270 -13.38 -7.95 24.98
CA LEU A 270 -13.07 -7.53 23.61
C LEU A 270 -11.69 -6.87 23.48
N MET A 271 -11.30 -6.04 24.44
CA MET A 271 -9.97 -5.42 24.47
C MET A 271 -8.84 -6.42 24.67
N VAL A 272 -9.01 -7.40 25.56
CA VAL A 272 -8.01 -8.48 25.74
C VAL A 272 -7.97 -9.36 24.49
N GLY A 273 -9.15 -9.70 23.95
CA GLY A 273 -9.29 -10.48 22.73
C GLY A 273 -8.62 -9.81 21.53
N SER A 274 -8.76 -8.49 21.36
CA SER A 274 -8.13 -7.78 20.24
C SER A 274 -6.61 -7.86 20.30
N ILE A 275 -6.00 -7.70 21.48
CA ILE A 275 -4.55 -7.82 21.66
C ILE A 275 -4.07 -9.23 21.34
N LEU A 276 -4.77 -10.26 21.85
CA LEU A 276 -4.41 -11.67 21.59
C LEU A 276 -4.56 -12.01 20.11
N THR A 277 -5.67 -11.64 19.48
CA THR A 277 -5.89 -11.85 18.05
C THR A 277 -4.84 -11.13 17.23
N ASN A 278 -4.45 -9.90 17.60
CA ASN A 278 -3.41 -9.15 16.90
C ASN A 278 -2.06 -9.86 16.94
N VAL A 279 -1.64 -10.32 18.13
CA VAL A 279 -0.39 -11.07 18.29
C VAL A 279 -0.42 -12.36 17.47
N ILE A 280 -1.51 -13.12 17.55
CA ILE A 280 -1.64 -14.38 16.80
C ILE A 280 -1.59 -14.12 15.29
N LEU A 281 -2.35 -13.13 14.80
CA LEU A 281 -2.43 -12.81 13.38
C LEU A 281 -1.08 -12.31 12.84
N GLN A 282 -0.41 -11.40 13.55
CA GLN A 282 0.90 -10.92 13.13
C GLN A 282 1.97 -12.01 13.16
N LEU A 283 1.95 -12.90 14.15
CA LEU A 283 2.86 -14.06 14.19
C LEU A 283 2.57 -15.04 13.06
N ALA A 284 1.30 -15.30 12.74
CA ALA A 284 0.91 -16.18 11.64
C ALA A 284 1.34 -15.61 10.29
N ILE A 285 1.14 -14.30 10.07
CA ILE A 285 1.58 -13.63 8.83
C ILE A 285 3.11 -13.64 8.75
N CYS A 286 3.80 -13.29 9.83
CA CYS A 286 5.26 -13.33 9.88
C CYS A 286 5.80 -14.74 9.57
N TYR A 287 5.19 -15.78 10.15
CA TYR A 287 5.50 -17.17 9.84
C TYR A 287 5.30 -17.49 8.35
N PHE A 288 4.18 -17.06 7.76
CA PHE A 288 3.89 -17.28 6.35
C PHE A 288 4.89 -16.57 5.43
N VAL A 289 5.23 -15.31 5.70
CA VAL A 289 6.24 -14.55 4.95
C VAL A 289 7.62 -15.20 5.09
N CYS A 290 7.99 -15.66 6.29
CA CYS A 290 9.24 -16.42 6.50
C CYS A 290 9.25 -17.73 5.69
N MET A 291 8.12 -18.45 5.64
CA MET A 291 8.00 -19.69 4.89
C MET A 291 8.12 -19.44 3.38
N LEU A 292 7.45 -18.40 2.85
CA LEU A 292 7.59 -18.00 1.45
C LEU A 292 9.02 -17.59 1.11
N ALA A 293 9.66 -16.79 1.98
CA ALA A 293 11.04 -16.40 1.83
C ALA A 293 11.97 -17.62 1.77
N TYR A 294 11.81 -18.56 2.70
CA TYR A 294 12.64 -19.77 2.74
C TYR A 294 12.43 -20.68 1.51
N THR A 295 11.17 -20.86 1.10
CA THR A 295 10.83 -21.73 -0.04
C THR A 295 11.38 -21.19 -1.36
N ARG A 296 11.37 -19.86 -1.56
CA ARG A 296 11.94 -19.24 -2.77
C ARG A 296 13.47 -19.14 -2.74
N ASP A 297 14.08 -18.90 -1.57
CA ASP A 297 15.55 -18.82 -1.46
C ASP A 297 16.19 -20.15 -1.92
N GLY A 298 15.60 -21.28 -1.52
CA GLY A 298 16.07 -22.63 -1.87
C GLY A 298 15.91 -23.06 -3.34
N GLN A 299 15.29 -22.26 -4.21
CA GLN A 299 15.16 -22.63 -5.63
C GLN A 299 16.46 -22.43 -6.44
N LEU A 300 17.34 -21.53 -6.01
CA LEU A 300 18.64 -21.31 -6.66
C LEU A 300 19.74 -21.88 -5.77
N ASP A 301 19.59 -23.16 -5.43
CA ASP A 301 20.57 -23.87 -4.62
C ASP A 301 21.82 -24.22 -5.46
N GLU A 302 22.92 -24.51 -4.77
CA GLU A 302 24.19 -24.95 -5.37
C GLU A 302 23.98 -26.20 -6.27
N SER A 303 22.95 -27.01 -5.98
CA SER A 303 22.56 -28.13 -6.83
C SER A 303 22.13 -27.70 -8.23
N LEU A 304 21.39 -26.60 -8.38
CA LEU A 304 20.93 -26.13 -9.69
C LEU A 304 22.10 -25.66 -10.55
N ILE A 305 23.09 -25.00 -9.94
CA ILE A 305 24.32 -24.60 -10.61
C ILE A 305 25.11 -25.84 -11.04
N ASN A 306 25.22 -26.85 -10.17
CA ASN A 306 25.88 -28.11 -10.51
C ASN A 306 25.13 -28.87 -11.62
N ASP A 307 23.80 -28.88 -11.62
CA ASP A 307 22.98 -29.49 -12.67
C ASP A 307 23.16 -28.76 -14.01
N ALA A 308 23.28 -27.43 -13.99
CA ALA A 308 23.61 -26.65 -15.17
C ALA A 308 25.01 -26.98 -15.72
N LEU A 309 26.01 -27.13 -14.85
CA LEU A 309 27.36 -27.55 -15.23
C LEU A 309 27.39 -28.97 -15.82
N LEU A 310 26.63 -29.91 -15.23
CA LEU A 310 26.50 -31.28 -15.73
C LEU A 310 25.81 -31.29 -17.09
N TRP A 311 24.69 -30.57 -17.24
CA TRP A 311 24.03 -30.41 -18.53
C TRP A 311 24.99 -29.84 -19.58
N ARG A 312 25.75 -28.79 -19.23
CA ARG A 312 26.70 -28.15 -20.12
C ARG A 312 27.82 -29.07 -20.58
N ALA A 313 28.27 -29.99 -19.72
CA ALA A 313 29.28 -31.00 -20.05
C ALA A 313 28.75 -32.08 -21.01
N ASP A 314 27.45 -32.37 -20.98
CA ASP A 314 26.81 -33.41 -21.79
C ASP A 314 26.35 -32.91 -23.18
N VAL A 315 26.14 -31.60 -23.36
CA VAL A 315 25.66 -31.01 -24.63
C VAL A 315 26.79 -30.52 -25.55
N SER A 316 26.54 -30.52 -26.86
CA SER A 316 27.46 -29.95 -27.84
C SER A 316 27.55 -28.43 -27.72
N SER A 317 28.70 -27.84 -28.09
CA SER A 317 28.89 -26.39 -28.06
C SER A 317 27.86 -25.62 -28.89
N GLU A 318 27.44 -26.18 -30.04
CA GLU A 318 26.39 -25.57 -30.89
C GLU A 318 25.04 -25.54 -30.16
N MET A 319 24.72 -26.56 -29.38
CA MET A 319 23.48 -26.60 -28.59
C MET A 319 23.51 -25.56 -27.46
N ALA A 320 24.66 -25.42 -26.78
CA ALA A 320 24.85 -24.43 -25.73
C ALA A 320 24.77 -23.00 -26.30
N GLU A 321 25.44 -22.73 -27.44
CA GLU A 321 25.38 -21.43 -28.13
C GLU A 321 23.94 -21.06 -28.48
N ARG A 322 23.15 -22.01 -29.00
CA ARG A 322 21.72 -21.78 -29.29
C ARG A 322 20.87 -21.49 -28.05
N VAL A 323 21.17 -22.11 -26.91
CA VAL A 323 20.50 -21.78 -25.62
C VAL A 323 20.87 -20.38 -25.16
N CYS A 324 22.14 -20.00 -25.29
CA CYS A 324 22.64 -18.67 -24.91
C CYS A 324 22.14 -17.56 -25.85
N ASP A 325 21.90 -17.89 -27.13
CA ASP A 325 21.33 -17.00 -28.14
C ASP A 325 19.79 -16.92 -28.11
N HIS A 326 19.14 -17.59 -27.15
CA HIS A 326 17.68 -17.64 -27.00
C HIS A 326 16.95 -18.21 -28.24
N ASP A 327 17.49 -19.25 -28.87
CA ASP A 327 16.87 -19.87 -30.05
C ASP A 327 15.61 -20.68 -29.70
N PHE A 328 14.45 -20.14 -30.05
CA PHE A 328 13.13 -20.76 -29.85
C PHE A 328 12.92 -22.09 -30.56
N SER A 329 13.78 -22.48 -31.51
CA SER A 329 13.62 -23.73 -32.25
C SER A 329 14.12 -24.97 -31.49
N LEU A 330 14.59 -24.81 -30.25
CA LEU A 330 15.02 -25.90 -29.37
C LEU A 330 13.83 -26.61 -28.70
N SER A 331 13.49 -27.80 -29.17
CA SER A 331 12.39 -28.60 -28.60
C SER A 331 12.77 -29.42 -27.35
N VAL A 332 14.05 -29.76 -27.17
CA VAL A 332 14.51 -30.71 -26.13
C VAL A 332 15.15 -30.01 -24.91
N ASN A 333 15.57 -28.74 -25.04
CA ASN A 333 16.25 -27.96 -23.99
C ASN A 333 15.50 -26.64 -23.67
N SER A 334 14.17 -26.66 -23.76
CA SER A 334 13.35 -25.47 -23.55
C SER A 334 13.45 -24.92 -22.13
N LEU A 335 13.67 -25.78 -21.13
CA LEU A 335 13.82 -25.37 -19.73
C LEU A 335 15.07 -24.51 -19.53
N GLN A 336 16.24 -24.96 -20.02
CA GLN A 336 17.49 -24.22 -19.89
C GLN A 336 17.43 -22.88 -20.64
N SER A 337 16.83 -22.87 -21.84
CA SER A 337 16.61 -21.63 -22.60
C SER A 337 15.71 -20.65 -21.84
N GLN A 338 14.62 -21.13 -21.25
CA GLN A 338 13.71 -20.30 -20.47
C GLN A 338 14.37 -19.76 -19.19
N THR A 339 15.14 -20.59 -18.49
CA THR A 339 15.91 -20.17 -17.32
C THR A 339 16.96 -19.11 -17.68
N HIS A 340 17.68 -19.31 -18.79
CA HIS A 340 18.65 -18.33 -19.29
C HIS A 340 17.98 -17.02 -19.69
N GLU A 341 16.86 -17.07 -20.43
CA GLU A 341 16.07 -15.88 -20.81
C GLU A 341 15.58 -15.11 -19.59
N LEU A 342 15.01 -15.81 -18.59
CA LEU A 342 14.49 -15.18 -17.38
C LEU A 342 15.59 -14.41 -16.61
N TYR A 343 16.74 -15.04 -16.38
CA TYR A 343 17.83 -14.40 -15.64
C TYR A 343 18.56 -13.34 -16.48
N SER A 344 18.76 -13.56 -17.78
CA SER A 344 19.34 -12.56 -18.68
C SER A 344 18.48 -11.28 -18.73
N ASN A 345 17.16 -11.43 -18.85
CA ASN A 345 16.23 -10.29 -18.83
C ASN A 345 16.25 -9.57 -17.48
N TYR A 346 16.39 -10.30 -16.37
CA TYR A 346 16.53 -9.71 -15.04
C TYR A 346 17.76 -8.77 -14.92
N PHE A 347 18.89 -9.13 -15.55
CA PHE A 347 20.08 -8.26 -15.58
C PHE A 347 19.94 -7.07 -16.53
N ASN A 348 19.30 -7.26 -17.69
CA ASN A 348 19.26 -6.25 -18.76
C ASN A 348 18.16 -5.19 -18.60
N GLU A 349 17.00 -5.52 -18.01
CA GLU A 349 15.80 -4.66 -18.07
C GLU A 349 15.61 -3.70 -16.88
N PHE A 350 16.69 -3.27 -16.21
CA PHE A 350 16.62 -2.47 -14.98
C PHE A 350 15.87 -3.16 -13.81
N SER A 351 15.49 -4.44 -13.92
CA SER A 351 14.81 -5.21 -12.88
C SER A 351 15.62 -5.23 -11.58
N TYR A 352 16.94 -5.28 -11.66
CA TYR A 352 17.82 -5.14 -10.50
C TYR A 352 17.67 -3.78 -9.80
N ILE A 353 17.58 -2.67 -10.55
CA ILE A 353 17.38 -1.33 -9.99
C ILE A 353 16.01 -1.25 -9.32
N LEU A 354 14.98 -1.81 -9.97
CA LEU A 354 13.63 -1.87 -9.41
C LEU A 354 13.61 -2.66 -8.09
N CYS A 355 14.30 -3.81 -8.03
CA CYS A 355 14.47 -4.59 -6.80
C CYS A 355 15.13 -3.76 -5.69
N CYS A 356 16.19 -2.99 -6.02
CA CYS A 356 16.83 -2.08 -5.08
C CYS A 356 15.85 -1.02 -4.55
N PHE A 357 15.07 -0.39 -5.43
CA PHE A 357 14.08 0.60 -5.02
C PHE A 357 13.00 -0.01 -4.11
N MET A 358 12.47 -1.18 -4.46
CA MET A 358 11.45 -1.84 -3.63
C MET A 358 12.01 -2.25 -2.26
N LEU A 359 13.26 -2.71 -2.18
CA LEU A 359 13.92 -2.99 -0.90
C LEU A 359 14.14 -1.73 -0.05
N ILE A 360 14.50 -0.60 -0.67
CA ILE A 360 14.62 0.69 0.03
C ILE A 360 13.25 1.11 0.56
N VAL A 361 12.21 1.10 -0.28
CA VAL A 361 10.84 1.45 0.13
C VAL A 361 10.36 0.54 1.26
N TRP A 362 10.54 -0.77 1.12
CA TRP A 362 10.19 -1.75 2.16
C TRP A 362 10.90 -1.46 3.48
N THR A 363 12.21 -1.21 3.43
CA THR A 363 12.99 -0.89 4.62
C THR A 363 12.52 0.42 5.26
N LEU A 364 12.24 1.47 4.48
CA LEU A 364 11.71 2.74 4.98
C LEU A 364 10.35 2.56 5.65
N THR A 365 9.49 1.68 5.13
CA THR A 365 8.21 1.34 5.74
C THR A 365 8.39 0.67 7.11
N ILE A 366 9.31 -0.31 7.22
CA ILE A 366 9.62 -0.92 8.53
C ILE A 366 10.22 0.11 9.49
N VAL A 367 11.11 0.98 9.00
CA VAL A 367 11.75 2.03 9.80
C VAL A 367 10.73 2.99 10.39
N ARG A 368 9.74 3.38 9.58
CA ARG A 368 8.61 4.19 10.05
C ARG A 368 7.95 3.50 11.24
N GLU A 369 7.63 2.21 11.14
CA GLU A 369 6.97 1.49 12.23
C GLU A 369 7.87 1.34 13.47
N VAL A 370 9.16 0.96 13.29
CA VAL A 370 10.15 0.90 14.39
C VAL A 370 10.29 2.25 15.10
N ASN A 371 10.28 3.36 14.35
CA ASN A 371 10.33 4.71 14.93
C ASN A 371 9.08 4.99 15.78
N MET A 372 7.90 4.62 15.28
CA MET A 372 6.64 4.82 16.01
C MET A 372 6.61 4.01 17.32
N VAL A 373 7.02 2.73 17.30
CA VAL A 373 7.14 1.91 18.51
C VAL A 373 8.18 2.48 19.47
N SER A 374 9.29 3.01 18.93
CA SER A 374 10.34 3.65 19.74
C SER A 374 9.83 4.92 20.44
N HIS A 375 9.01 5.74 19.77
CA HIS A 375 8.42 6.93 20.38
C HIS A 375 7.41 6.57 21.47
N LEU A 376 6.57 5.55 21.27
CA LEU A 376 5.68 5.03 22.32
C LEU A 376 6.50 4.54 23.52
N LEU A 377 7.52 3.71 23.27
CA LEU A 377 8.37 3.17 24.32
C LEU A 377 9.06 4.30 25.11
N LYS A 378 9.59 5.33 24.43
CA LYS A 378 10.19 6.51 25.06
C LYS A 378 9.15 7.26 25.92
N ALA A 379 7.97 7.55 25.37
CA ALA A 379 6.90 8.23 26.09
C ALA A 379 6.51 7.48 27.38
N ILE A 380 6.42 6.15 27.31
CA ILE A 380 6.05 5.31 28.45
C ILE A 380 7.18 5.12 29.46
N LEU A 381 8.43 5.07 29.01
CA LEU A 381 9.59 5.00 29.90
C LEU A 381 9.86 6.32 30.63
N MET A 382 9.56 7.45 30.00
CA MET A 382 9.72 8.80 30.57
C MET A 382 8.49 9.27 31.36
N SER A 383 7.33 8.64 31.18
CA SER A 383 6.13 8.98 31.95
C SER A 383 6.33 8.74 33.45
N ARG A 384 5.74 9.62 34.26
CA ARG A 384 5.82 9.58 35.72
C ARG A 384 5.22 8.27 36.24
N GLN A 385 6.03 7.54 37.02
CA GLN A 385 5.64 6.27 37.59
C GLN A 385 4.74 6.47 38.82
N GLU A 386 3.52 5.97 38.74
CA GLU A 386 2.57 5.98 39.86
C GLU A 386 1.99 4.58 40.10
N ARG A 387 1.31 4.37 41.23
CA ARG A 387 0.70 3.06 41.56
C ARG A 387 -0.57 2.79 40.75
N ARG A 388 -1.27 3.84 40.32
CA ARG A 388 -2.52 3.76 39.55
C ARG A 388 -2.39 4.65 38.32
N THR A 389 -3.01 4.24 37.22
CA THR A 389 -3.14 5.11 36.04
C THR A 389 -4.14 6.21 36.34
N VAL A 390 -3.71 7.47 36.25
CA VAL A 390 -4.59 8.63 36.39
C VAL A 390 -4.72 9.31 35.03
N MET A 391 -5.97 9.52 34.64
CA MET A 391 -6.33 10.32 33.47
C MET A 391 -7.12 11.52 33.94
N GLU A 392 -6.78 12.69 33.41
CA GLU A 392 -7.47 13.94 33.70
C GLU A 392 -8.20 14.41 32.45
N ILE A 393 -9.44 14.86 32.63
CA ILE A 393 -10.26 15.43 31.57
C ILE A 393 -10.30 16.93 31.80
N HIS A 394 -9.70 17.70 30.88
CA HIS A 394 -9.68 19.15 30.95
C HIS A 394 -10.23 19.72 29.64
N MET A 395 -11.36 20.45 29.72
CA MET A 395 -12.02 21.10 28.57
C MET A 395 -12.20 20.19 27.34
N TYR A 396 -12.80 19.01 27.53
CA TYR A 396 -13.01 17.99 26.47
C TYR A 396 -11.73 17.36 25.90
N ARG A 397 -10.56 17.63 26.48
CA ARG A 397 -9.30 16.99 26.12
C ARG A 397 -8.88 16.04 27.23
N ILE A 398 -8.40 14.86 26.83
CA ILE A 398 -8.03 13.80 27.74
C ILE A 398 -6.50 13.76 27.84
N TYR A 399 -5.99 13.88 29.07
CA TYR A 399 -4.56 13.85 29.39
C TYR A 399 -4.23 12.58 30.19
N LEU A 400 -3.18 11.88 29.77
CA LEU A 400 -2.62 10.77 30.54
C LEU A 400 -1.52 11.33 31.44
N VAL A 401 -1.84 11.50 32.74
CA VAL A 401 -0.92 12.12 33.70
C VAL A 401 0.13 11.13 34.19
N SER A 402 -0.30 9.91 34.50
CA SER A 402 0.58 8.88 35.05
C SER A 402 0.21 7.47 34.62
N VAL A 403 1.23 6.62 34.47
CA VAL A 403 1.07 5.22 34.07
C VAL A 403 1.44 4.28 35.22
N GLY A 404 0.54 3.36 35.53
CA GLY A 404 0.74 2.34 36.56
C GLY A 404 1.88 1.36 36.21
N ILE A 405 2.64 0.90 37.21
CA ILE A 405 3.82 0.01 37.04
C ILE A 405 3.50 -1.26 36.23
N VAL A 406 2.40 -1.93 36.55
CA VAL A 406 2.00 -3.18 35.88
C VAL A 406 1.70 -2.94 34.40
N LYS A 407 0.97 -1.86 34.10
CA LYS A 407 0.65 -1.50 32.70
C LYS A 407 1.89 -1.06 31.95
N ARG A 408 2.78 -0.29 32.58
CA ARG A 408 4.07 0.07 32.01
C ARG A 408 4.87 -1.17 31.61
N ARG A 409 4.96 -2.19 32.48
CA ARG A 409 5.62 -3.46 32.14
C ARG A 409 4.94 -4.16 30.98
N LEU A 410 3.61 -4.22 30.98
CA LEU A 410 2.84 -4.82 29.87
C LEU A 410 3.14 -4.11 28.54
N ILE A 411 3.11 -2.78 28.51
CA ILE A 411 3.36 -1.99 27.30
C ILE A 411 4.81 -2.17 26.83
N VAL A 412 5.78 -2.18 27.75
CA VAL A 412 7.19 -2.45 27.40
C VAL A 412 7.33 -3.85 26.77
N VAL A 413 6.70 -4.87 27.35
CA VAL A 413 6.70 -6.23 26.78
C VAL A 413 6.07 -6.24 25.39
N THR A 414 4.94 -5.56 25.18
CA THR A 414 4.31 -5.50 23.87
C THR A 414 5.14 -4.74 22.83
N CYS A 415 5.83 -3.66 23.23
CA CYS A 415 6.79 -2.99 22.35
C CYS A 415 7.96 -3.91 21.98
N CYS A 416 8.48 -4.72 22.92
CA CYS A 416 9.52 -5.71 22.61
C CYS A 416 9.03 -6.75 21.60
N ILE A 417 7.81 -7.26 21.76
CA ILE A 417 7.19 -8.19 20.80
C ILE A 417 7.07 -7.54 19.42
N GLN A 418 6.60 -6.29 19.33
CA GLN A 418 6.52 -5.55 18.07
C GLN A 418 7.87 -5.37 17.40
N PHE A 419 8.93 -5.03 18.15
CA PHE A 419 10.28 -4.93 17.58
C PHE A 419 10.76 -6.26 16.99
N ILE A 420 10.47 -7.38 17.67
CA ILE A 420 10.80 -8.71 17.16
C ILE A 420 10.03 -8.99 15.86
N ILE A 421 8.72 -8.73 15.83
CA ILE A 421 7.89 -8.92 14.63
C ILE A 421 8.40 -8.04 13.47
N CYS A 422 8.68 -6.76 13.72
CA CYS A 422 9.23 -5.85 12.71
C CYS A 422 10.59 -6.31 12.18
N GLY A 423 11.47 -6.81 13.07
CA GLY A 423 12.78 -7.33 12.67
C GLY A 423 12.68 -8.59 11.82
N LEU A 424 11.80 -9.53 12.20
CA LEU A 424 11.54 -10.74 11.43
C LEU A 424 10.93 -10.42 10.06
N LEU A 425 9.94 -9.52 10.01
CA LEU A 425 9.34 -9.06 8.75
C LEU A 425 10.34 -8.32 7.87
N LEU A 426 11.22 -7.49 8.42
CA LEU A 426 12.29 -6.84 7.64
C LEU A 426 13.15 -7.87 6.93
N PHE A 427 13.63 -8.87 7.69
CA PHE A 427 14.53 -9.89 7.16
C PHE A 427 13.83 -10.81 6.16
N ALA A 428 12.66 -11.33 6.51
CA ALA A 428 11.89 -12.24 5.67
C ALA A 428 11.36 -11.53 4.42
N GLY A 429 10.82 -10.32 4.57
CA GLY A 429 10.33 -9.50 3.45
C GLY A 429 11.45 -9.10 2.49
N ALA A 430 12.62 -8.72 3.00
CA ALA A 430 13.77 -8.44 2.14
C ALA A 430 14.23 -9.69 1.36
N THR A 431 14.28 -10.84 2.04
CA THR A 431 14.65 -12.12 1.41
C THR A 431 13.63 -12.51 0.34
N TRP A 432 12.34 -12.39 0.63
CA TRP A 432 11.26 -12.70 -0.31
C TRP A 432 11.27 -11.78 -1.53
N LEU A 433 11.48 -10.46 -1.34
CA LEU A 433 11.59 -9.49 -2.43
C LEU A 433 12.82 -9.78 -3.31
N SER A 434 13.98 -10.07 -2.71
CA SER A 434 15.19 -10.40 -3.49
C SER A 434 15.09 -11.72 -4.27
N ALA A 435 14.18 -12.61 -3.87
CA ALA A 435 13.94 -13.88 -4.55
C ALA A 435 12.83 -13.79 -5.62
N THR A 436 12.33 -12.59 -5.92
CA THR A 436 11.31 -12.38 -6.95
C THR A 436 11.97 -12.03 -8.29
N GLU A 437 11.70 -12.82 -9.32
CA GLU A 437 12.40 -12.76 -10.62
C GLU A 437 11.71 -11.82 -11.62
N THR A 438 10.40 -11.65 -11.53
CA THR A 438 9.66 -10.77 -12.44
C THR A 438 9.36 -9.41 -11.79
N PRO A 439 9.49 -8.30 -12.53
CA PRO A 439 9.27 -6.96 -11.98
C PRO A 439 7.82 -6.72 -11.53
N GLU A 440 6.84 -7.34 -12.20
CA GLU A 440 5.42 -7.25 -11.84
C GLU A 440 5.15 -7.92 -10.49
N GLU A 441 5.69 -9.14 -10.29
CA GLU A 441 5.57 -9.83 -9.00
C GLU A 441 6.29 -9.06 -7.90
N LEU A 442 7.44 -8.44 -8.19
CA LEU A 442 8.23 -7.69 -7.22
C LEU A 442 7.43 -6.50 -6.68
N LEU A 443 6.75 -5.76 -7.55
CA LEU A 443 5.86 -4.66 -7.15
C LEU A 443 4.69 -5.19 -6.33
N LEU A 444 4.01 -6.24 -6.79
CA LEU A 444 2.85 -6.83 -6.10
C LEU A 444 3.22 -7.33 -4.70
N ASN A 445 4.35 -8.03 -4.57
CA ASN A 445 4.87 -8.55 -3.32
C ASN A 445 5.24 -7.40 -2.35
N SER A 446 5.82 -6.30 -2.85
CA SER A 446 6.15 -5.13 -2.03
C SER A 446 4.90 -4.47 -1.42
N VAL A 447 3.82 -4.35 -2.20
CA VAL A 447 2.55 -3.77 -1.75
C VAL A 447 1.86 -4.69 -0.74
N ALA A 448 1.88 -6.00 -0.99
CA ALA A 448 1.34 -6.99 -0.05
C ALA A 448 2.07 -6.94 1.31
N LEU A 449 3.40 -6.83 1.30
CA LEU A 449 4.20 -6.67 2.51
C LEU A 449 3.88 -5.38 3.28
N ALA A 450 3.64 -4.26 2.59
CA ALA A 450 3.20 -3.02 3.22
C ALA A 450 1.81 -3.19 3.88
N TYR A 451 0.87 -3.85 3.20
CA TYR A 451 -0.46 -4.11 3.74
C TYR A 451 -0.44 -4.95 5.03
N VAL A 452 0.47 -5.92 5.13
CA VAL A 452 0.66 -6.73 6.34
C VAL A 452 0.96 -5.89 7.58
N LEU A 453 1.67 -4.76 7.43
CA LEU A 453 1.98 -3.86 8.54
C LEU A 453 0.78 -3.04 9.02
N GLU A 454 -0.26 -2.88 8.19
CA GLU A 454 -1.48 -2.10 8.51
C GLU A 454 -2.60 -2.96 9.12
N VAL A 455 -2.41 -4.27 9.21
CA VAL A 455 -3.42 -5.23 9.71
C VAL A 455 -3.86 -4.92 11.14
N ASP A 456 -2.98 -4.40 11.99
CA ASP A 456 -3.32 -4.02 13.37
C ASP A 456 -4.21 -2.77 13.44
N GLU A 457 -4.06 -1.83 12.49
CA GLU A 457 -4.95 -0.67 12.35
C GLU A 457 -6.36 -1.14 11.94
N VAL A 458 -6.47 -2.09 11.00
CA VAL A 458 -7.75 -2.69 10.59
C VAL A 458 -8.38 -3.45 11.75
N LEU A 459 -7.60 -4.27 12.46
CA LEU A 459 -8.09 -5.04 13.60
C LEU A 459 -8.58 -4.13 14.73
N TYR A 460 -7.92 -3.00 14.95
CA TYR A 460 -8.36 -1.98 15.89
C TYR A 460 -9.73 -1.41 15.50
N GLN A 461 -9.95 -1.09 14.22
CA GLN A 461 -11.24 -0.55 13.78
C GLN A 461 -12.41 -1.51 14.01
N ILE A 462 -12.16 -2.82 13.91
CA ILE A 462 -13.17 -3.86 14.05
C ILE A 462 -13.39 -4.26 15.53
N MET A 463 -12.32 -4.55 16.25
CA MET A 463 -12.41 -5.16 17.59
C MET A 463 -12.42 -4.14 18.73
N CYS A 464 -11.91 -2.93 18.52
CA CYS A 464 -11.82 -1.94 19.60
C CYS A 464 -13.20 -1.30 19.88
N PRO A 465 -13.69 -1.30 21.13
CA PRO A 465 -14.97 -0.68 21.48
C PRO A 465 -15.03 0.79 21.03
N PRO A 466 -16.17 1.25 20.46
CA PRO A 466 -16.31 2.63 19.97
C PRO A 466 -15.97 3.71 21.00
N LYS A 467 -16.23 3.45 22.29
CA LYS A 467 -15.88 4.35 23.40
C LYS A 467 -14.36 4.58 23.50
N ILE A 468 -13.56 3.53 23.34
CA ILE A 468 -12.10 3.62 23.38
C ILE A 468 -11.58 4.33 22.15
N ARG A 469 -12.18 4.07 20.98
CA ARG A 469 -11.86 4.81 19.75
C ARG A 469 -12.13 6.31 19.88
N ALA A 470 -13.26 6.68 20.48
CA ALA A 470 -13.59 8.08 20.76
C ALA A 470 -12.61 8.73 21.76
N ILE A 471 -12.20 7.99 22.80
CA ILE A 471 -11.21 8.47 23.78
C ILE A 471 -9.85 8.69 23.12
N ILE A 472 -9.37 7.73 22.31
CA ILE A 472 -8.09 7.85 21.57
C ILE A 472 -8.13 9.04 20.62
N ALA A 473 -9.25 9.27 19.93
CA ALA A 473 -9.42 10.41 19.03
C ALA A 473 -9.35 11.78 19.75
N GLN A 474 -9.77 11.85 21.02
CA GLN A 474 -9.74 13.07 21.84
C GLN A 474 -8.48 13.20 22.71
N MET A 475 -7.62 12.18 22.69
CA MET A 475 -6.43 12.14 23.53
C MET A 475 -5.39 13.15 23.04
N GLN A 476 -4.86 13.95 23.97
CA GLN A 476 -3.72 14.81 23.64
C GLN A 476 -2.46 13.98 23.46
N PRO A 477 -1.53 14.42 22.59
CA PRO A 477 -0.23 13.79 22.47
C PRO A 477 0.43 13.64 23.85
N LEU A 478 1.01 12.46 24.10
CA LEU A 478 1.73 12.16 25.33
C LEU A 478 2.99 13.02 25.40
N GLU A 479 2.98 14.00 26.30
CA GLU A 479 4.15 14.79 26.63
C GLU A 479 5.06 13.98 27.56
N TYR A 480 6.34 13.86 27.19
CA TYR A 480 7.35 13.32 28.08
C TYR A 480 8.31 14.41 28.51
N ALA A 481 8.57 14.48 29.83
CA ALA A 481 9.48 15.47 30.38
C ALA A 481 10.87 15.25 29.78
N PRO A 482 11.56 16.32 29.33
CA PRO A 482 12.94 16.18 28.90
C PRO A 482 13.76 15.64 30.08
N LEU A 483 14.45 14.52 29.87
CA LEU A 483 15.46 14.02 30.80
C LEU A 483 16.39 15.16 31.24
N ASP A 484 16.72 15.20 32.53
CA ASP A 484 17.53 16.23 33.19
C ASP A 484 18.76 16.65 32.36
N GLU A 485 18.93 17.95 32.18
CA GLU A 485 19.61 18.57 31.02
C GLU A 485 21.08 18.17 30.85
N ARG A 486 21.78 17.76 31.91
CA ARG A 486 23.25 17.59 31.87
C ARG A 486 23.74 16.25 31.34
N CYS A 487 23.08 15.14 31.66
CA CYS A 487 23.48 13.80 31.18
C CYS A 487 22.65 13.37 29.94
N SER A 488 21.50 14.00 29.75
CA SER A 488 20.53 13.76 28.68
C SER A 488 20.98 14.23 27.30
N GLN A 489 21.70 15.35 27.19
CA GLN A 489 21.97 15.96 25.89
C GLN A 489 22.83 15.08 24.97
N HIS A 490 23.91 14.49 25.49
CA HIS A 490 24.74 13.57 24.71
C HIS A 490 24.00 12.28 24.36
N ALA A 491 23.31 11.66 25.32
CA ALA A 491 22.53 10.45 25.06
C ALA A 491 21.40 10.71 24.04
N ARG A 492 20.75 11.88 24.08
CA ARG A 492 19.70 12.29 23.15
C ARG A 492 20.24 12.52 21.74
N LEU A 493 21.37 13.22 21.62
CA LEU A 493 22.04 13.43 20.33
C LEU A 493 22.50 12.10 19.74
N VAL A 494 23.14 11.26 20.58
CA VAL A 494 23.58 9.91 20.18
C VAL A 494 22.39 9.08 19.75
N PHE A 495 21.26 9.05 20.48
CA PHE A 495 20.10 8.28 20.05
C PHE A 495 19.48 8.82 18.75
N ARG A 496 19.42 10.15 18.60
CA ARG A 496 18.87 10.80 17.40
C ARG A 496 19.71 10.53 16.14
N ILE A 497 21.03 10.45 16.26
CA ILE A 497 21.94 10.16 15.14
C ILE A 497 22.13 8.65 14.95
N CYS A 498 22.31 7.91 16.04
CA CYS A 498 22.57 6.47 16.01
C CYS A 498 21.35 5.69 15.51
N GLN A 499 20.12 6.12 15.80
CA GLN A 499 18.92 5.44 15.29
C GLN A 499 18.85 5.41 13.75
N PRO A 500 18.88 6.54 13.00
CA PRO A 500 18.87 6.52 11.55
C PRO A 500 20.14 5.91 10.96
N VAL A 501 21.31 6.07 11.61
CA VAL A 501 22.56 5.44 11.16
C VAL A 501 22.49 3.92 11.30
N ALA A 502 22.02 3.40 12.45
CA ALA A 502 21.87 1.96 12.68
C ALA A 502 20.87 1.37 11.69
N ILE A 503 19.76 2.07 11.43
CA ILE A 503 18.79 1.71 10.40
C ILE A 503 19.44 1.66 9.00
N LEU A 504 20.20 2.68 8.63
CA LEU A 504 20.87 2.74 7.33
C LEU A 504 21.93 1.64 7.20
N VAL A 505 22.66 1.36 8.28
CA VAL A 505 23.61 0.24 8.34
C VAL A 505 22.89 -1.10 8.22
N ILE A 506 21.76 -1.30 8.91
CA ILE A 506 20.95 -2.52 8.77
C ILE A 506 20.44 -2.65 7.35
N MET A 507 19.96 -1.58 6.74
CA MET A 507 19.51 -1.54 5.34
C MET A 507 20.65 -1.89 4.39
N PHE A 508 21.83 -1.29 4.57
CA PHE A 508 22.99 -1.54 3.74
C PHE A 508 23.46 -3.00 3.91
N VAL A 509 23.57 -3.49 5.14
CA VAL A 509 23.98 -4.86 5.41
C VAL A 509 22.96 -5.85 4.85
N SER A 510 21.66 -5.66 5.07
CA SER A 510 20.64 -6.56 4.54
C SER A 510 20.63 -6.55 3.01
N PHE A 511 20.77 -5.37 2.40
CA PHE A 511 20.84 -5.18 0.96
C PHE A 511 22.07 -5.86 0.35
N PHE A 512 23.27 -5.48 0.79
CA PHE A 512 24.52 -6.01 0.25
C PHE A 512 24.66 -7.50 0.56
N TRP A 513 24.23 -7.95 1.74
CA TRP A 513 24.31 -9.37 2.08
C TRP A 513 23.36 -10.20 1.22
N ARG A 514 22.13 -9.75 0.94
CA ARG A 514 21.13 -10.57 0.22
C ARG A 514 21.17 -10.39 -1.29
N VAL A 515 21.17 -9.15 -1.76
CA VAL A 515 21.12 -8.86 -3.20
C VAL A 515 22.42 -9.30 -3.85
N ASN A 516 23.58 -9.01 -3.25
CA ASN A 516 24.86 -9.37 -3.86
C ASN A 516 25.08 -10.89 -3.91
N THR A 517 24.69 -11.64 -2.86
CA THR A 517 24.81 -13.10 -2.90
C THR A 517 23.92 -13.68 -3.98
N ARG A 518 22.65 -13.27 -4.02
CA ARG A 518 21.69 -13.79 -5.00
C ARG A 518 22.10 -13.44 -6.44
N MET A 519 22.55 -12.22 -6.68
CA MET A 519 23.05 -11.80 -7.99
C MET A 519 24.29 -12.57 -8.41
N GLY A 520 25.21 -12.82 -7.46
CA GLY A 520 26.38 -13.66 -7.70
C GLY A 520 26.00 -15.08 -8.11
N ASP A 521 24.99 -15.67 -7.47
CA ASP A 521 24.54 -17.02 -7.78
C ASP A 521 23.78 -17.08 -9.12
N MET A 522 22.96 -16.08 -9.45
CA MET A 522 22.33 -15.96 -10.78
C MET A 522 23.36 -15.80 -11.90
N GLN A 523 24.39 -14.96 -11.68
CA GLN A 523 25.48 -14.80 -12.65
C GLN A 523 26.25 -16.11 -12.84
N ARG A 524 26.57 -16.81 -11.74
CA ARG A 524 27.25 -18.12 -11.81
C ARG A 524 26.41 -19.16 -12.55
N LEU A 525 25.09 -19.12 -12.40
CA LEU A 525 24.20 -20.01 -13.15
C LEU A 525 24.22 -19.68 -14.64
N LEU A 526 24.14 -18.40 -15.02
CA LEU A 526 24.26 -17.96 -16.42
C LEU A 526 25.62 -18.36 -17.01
N ASP A 527 26.71 -18.12 -16.26
CA ASP A 527 28.06 -18.53 -16.65
C ASP A 527 28.16 -20.05 -16.78
N ALA A 528 27.55 -20.83 -15.88
CA ALA A 528 27.54 -22.29 -15.95
C ALA A 528 26.77 -22.83 -17.17
N LEU A 529 25.73 -22.14 -17.61
CA LEU A 529 24.97 -22.51 -18.81
C LEU A 529 25.73 -22.16 -20.11
N CYS A 530 26.55 -21.11 -20.11
CA CYS A 530 27.14 -20.54 -21.33
C CYS A 530 28.68 -20.62 -21.45
N ALA A 531 29.41 -20.99 -20.40
CA ALA A 531 30.86 -21.28 -20.45
C ALA A 531 31.12 -22.56 -21.25
#